data_AF-A0A834NMS7-F1
#
_entry.id   AF-A0A834NMS7-F1
#
_cell.length_a   1.000
_cell.length_b   1.000
_cell.length_c   1.000
_cell.angle_alpha   90.00
_cell.angle_beta   90.00
_cell.angle_gamma   90.00
#
_symmetry.space_group_name_H-M   'P 1'
#
loop_
_entity.id
_entity.type
_entity.pdbx_description
1 polymer ?
#
loop_
_entity_poly.entity_id
_entity_poly.type
_entity_poly.pdbx_seq_one_letter_code
_entity_poly.pdbx_strand_id
1 'polypeptide(L)'
;METILANKLSSTTRIGDSNIEQKGKTNFAKDTKKMTRYTLADSADSVMNTAMDYHIEIITRDDKHRVLKFLRRFFFRDEPLNQNIALIPEGEDSTCLELEDYCSKSSLENNLSFMAVSSTGAIIGVLLNGD
;
A
#
# COMPACT_ATOMS: atom_id res chain seq x y z
N MET A 1 55.06 23.15 18.20
CA MET A 1 56.14 22.30 17.68
C MET A 1 55.67 20.86 17.73
N GLU A 2 55.82 20.19 16.60
CA GLU A 2 55.58 18.76 16.30
C GLU A 2 56.37 17.85 17.26
N THR A 3 56.03 16.58 17.49
CA THR A 3 56.13 15.43 16.56
C THR A 3 55.22 14.27 17.05
N ILE A 4 54.23 13.82 16.28
CA ILE A 4 54.23 12.64 15.37
C ILE A 4 54.88 11.39 15.97
N LEU A 5 54.07 10.32 16.12
CA LEU A 5 54.45 8.95 15.75
C LEU A 5 53.18 8.16 15.39
N ALA A 6 52.91 8.13 14.08
CA ALA A 6 51.94 7.24 13.45
C ALA A 6 52.54 5.84 13.34
N ASN A 7 51.82 4.80 13.80
CA ASN A 7 52.14 3.43 13.44
C ASN A 7 51.21 2.96 12.32
N LYS A 8 51.85 2.60 11.21
CA LYS A 8 51.25 2.17 9.95
C LYS A 8 51.18 0.64 9.91
N LEU A 9 50.01 0.16 9.50
CA LEU A 9 49.73 -0.99 8.62
C LEU A 9 50.05 -2.43 9.06
N SER A 10 49.05 -3.32 8.92
CA SER A 10 49.17 -4.56 8.13
C SER A 10 47.78 -5.13 7.77
N SER A 11 47.41 -4.92 6.51
CA SER A 11 46.59 -5.76 5.60
C SER A 11 45.71 -6.90 6.15
N THR A 12 44.40 -6.70 5.93
CA THR A 12 43.38 -7.64 5.41
C THR A 12 43.78 -9.12 5.22
N THR A 13 43.07 -10.02 5.91
CA THR A 13 42.76 -11.34 5.37
C THR A 13 41.29 -11.68 5.64
N ARG A 14 40.56 -11.96 4.57
CA ARG A 14 39.18 -12.44 4.53
C ARG A 14 39.09 -13.78 5.25
N ILE A 15 38.06 -13.99 6.07
CA ILE A 15 37.75 -15.31 6.64
C ILE A 15 36.97 -16.09 5.58
N GLY A 16 37.72 -16.66 4.65
CA GLY A 16 37.28 -17.67 3.70
C GLY A 16 38.49 -18.56 3.46
N ASP A 17 38.32 -19.85 3.67
CA ASP A 17 39.28 -20.94 3.43
C ASP A 17 40.30 -21.23 4.54
N SER A 18 39.89 -22.08 5.49
CA SER A 18 40.65 -23.29 5.84
C SER A 18 39.82 -24.21 6.75
N ASN A 19 39.57 -25.43 6.25
CA ASN A 19 39.12 -26.56 7.05
C ASN A 19 40.16 -26.87 8.14
N ILE A 20 39.69 -27.14 9.38
CA ILE A 20 40.00 -28.34 10.18
C ILE A 20 39.22 -28.24 11.50
N GLU A 21 38.20 -29.10 11.59
CA GLU A 21 37.69 -29.79 12.78
C GLU A 21 38.03 -29.20 14.16
N GLN A 22 37.10 -28.43 14.75
CA GLN A 22 36.82 -28.55 16.18
C GLN A 22 35.32 -28.60 16.44
N LYS A 23 34.97 -29.67 17.14
CA LYS A 23 33.66 -30.24 17.42
C LYS A 23 32.92 -29.39 18.47
N GLY A 24 32.54 -28.17 18.12
CA GLY A 24 31.61 -27.36 18.90
C GLY A 24 30.18 -27.83 18.67
N LYS A 25 29.69 -28.77 19.47
CA LYS A 25 28.27 -29.14 19.50
C LYS A 25 27.46 -27.92 19.97
N THR A 26 26.99 -27.10 19.05
CA THR A 26 25.91 -26.17 19.35
C THR A 26 24.63 -27.01 19.47
N ASN A 27 24.00 -26.98 20.65
CA ASN A 27 22.74 -27.67 20.92
C ASN A 27 21.56 -26.92 20.29
N PHE A 28 21.63 -26.60 19.01
CA PHE A 28 20.44 -26.20 18.26
C PHE A 28 19.60 -27.46 18.05
N ALA A 29 18.39 -27.44 18.60
CA ALA A 29 17.44 -28.55 18.58
C ALA A 29 17.39 -29.19 17.17
N LYS A 30 17.95 -30.40 17.04
CA LYS A 30 17.95 -31.16 15.79
C LYS A 30 16.58 -31.76 15.44
N ASP A 31 15.60 -31.64 16.33
CA ASP A 31 14.26 -32.21 16.21
C ASP A 31 13.15 -31.14 16.19
N THR A 32 13.39 -29.98 15.58
CA THR A 32 12.27 -29.12 15.19
C THR A 32 11.68 -29.66 13.89
N LYS A 33 10.40 -30.07 13.95
CA LYS A 33 9.59 -30.42 12.78
C LYS A 33 9.76 -29.30 11.76
N LYS A 34 10.47 -29.56 10.65
CA LYS A 34 10.60 -28.62 9.53
C LYS A 34 9.18 -28.19 9.19
N MET A 35 8.87 -26.92 9.43
CA MET A 35 7.54 -26.39 9.16
C MET A 35 7.36 -26.46 7.65
N THR A 36 6.65 -27.48 7.18
CA THR A 36 6.26 -27.60 5.78
C THR A 36 5.36 -26.41 5.50
N ARG A 37 5.85 -25.48 4.66
CA ARG A 37 5.13 -24.48 3.86
C ARG A 37 3.91 -23.84 4.55
N TYR A 38 3.92 -22.52 4.75
CA TYR A 38 2.80 -21.75 5.33
C TYR A 38 1.44 -22.08 4.66
N THR A 39 0.71 -23.06 5.20
CA THR A 39 -0.60 -23.52 4.71
C THR A 39 -1.73 -22.52 4.97
N LEU A 40 -1.45 -21.44 5.69
CA LEU A 40 -2.40 -20.33 5.87
C LEU A 40 -2.75 -19.66 4.54
N ALA A 41 -1.78 -19.57 3.60
CA ALA A 41 -2.03 -19.02 2.27
C ALA A 41 -2.96 -19.93 1.45
N ASP A 42 -2.72 -21.24 1.46
CA ASP A 42 -3.53 -22.22 0.72
C ASP A 42 -4.97 -22.33 1.27
N SER A 43 -5.16 -22.05 2.57
CA SER A 43 -6.48 -22.03 3.21
C SER A 43 -7.25 -20.73 2.92
N ALA A 44 -6.53 -19.63 2.68
CA ALA A 44 -7.12 -18.35 2.27
C ALA A 44 -7.68 -18.42 0.85
N ASP A 45 -7.05 -19.15 -0.08
CA ASP A 45 -7.55 -19.32 -1.45
C ASP A 45 -8.93 -20.01 -1.51
N SER A 46 -9.21 -20.94 -0.60
CA SER A 46 -10.50 -21.62 -0.50
C SER A 46 -11.63 -20.68 -0.04
N VAL A 47 -11.31 -19.73 0.86
CA VAL A 47 -12.27 -18.73 1.38
C VAL A 47 -12.35 -17.50 0.46
N MET A 48 -11.27 -17.13 -0.22
CA MET A 48 -11.24 -16.05 -1.24
C MET A 48 -12.13 -16.38 -2.46
N ASN A 49 -12.39 -17.66 -2.70
CA ASN A 49 -13.33 -18.14 -3.72
C ASN A 49 -14.81 -18.14 -3.28
N THR A 50 -15.14 -17.67 -2.05
CA THR A 50 -16.47 -17.06 -1.88
C THR A 50 -16.43 -15.73 -2.61
N ALA A 51 -16.79 -15.79 -3.89
CA ALA A 51 -16.71 -14.72 -4.87
C ALA A 51 -17.07 -13.38 -4.24
N MET A 52 -16.08 -12.55 -4.00
CA MET A 52 -16.32 -11.14 -3.72
C MET A 52 -17.04 -10.60 -4.96
N ASP A 53 -18.25 -10.07 -4.80
CA ASP A 53 -19.05 -9.50 -5.90
C ASP A 53 -18.49 -8.17 -6.41
N TYR A 54 -17.19 -7.93 -6.22
CA TYR A 54 -16.48 -6.75 -6.66
C TYR A 54 -15.03 -7.06 -7.04
N HIS A 55 -14.48 -6.21 -7.90
CA HIS A 55 -13.09 -6.24 -8.32
C HIS A 55 -12.48 -4.85 -8.12
N ILE A 56 -11.15 -4.82 -7.97
CA ILE A 56 -10.39 -3.58 -7.81
C ILE A 56 -9.76 -3.23 -9.16
N GLU A 57 -9.96 -2.00 -9.60
CA GLU A 57 -9.41 -1.46 -10.84
C GLU A 57 -8.59 -0.20 -10.56
N ILE A 58 -7.57 0.04 -11.39
CA ILE A 58 -6.85 1.31 -11.38
C ILE A 58 -7.76 2.35 -12.03
N ILE A 59 -7.90 3.50 -11.38
CA ILE A 59 -8.69 4.59 -11.93
C ILE A 59 -7.95 5.20 -13.12
N THR A 60 -8.63 5.26 -14.26
CA THR A 60 -8.12 5.88 -15.48
C THR A 60 -8.75 7.25 -15.71
N ARG A 61 -8.25 7.99 -16.72
CA ARG A 61 -8.81 9.29 -17.10
C ARG A 61 -10.26 9.21 -17.57
N ASP A 62 -10.67 8.08 -18.14
CA ASP A 62 -12.03 7.86 -18.64
C ASP A 62 -13.03 7.71 -17.48
N ASP A 63 -12.58 7.23 -16.32
CA ASP A 63 -13.40 7.06 -15.12
C ASP A 63 -13.63 8.35 -14.34
N LYS A 64 -12.96 9.45 -14.71
CA LYS A 64 -13.00 10.73 -14.01
C LYS A 64 -14.42 11.18 -13.68
N HIS A 65 -15.32 11.17 -14.66
CA HIS A 65 -16.69 11.63 -14.45
C HIS A 65 -17.49 10.71 -13.51
N ARG A 66 -17.25 9.39 -13.56
CA ARG A 66 -17.90 8.42 -12.68
C ARG A 66 -17.43 8.58 -11.23
N VAL A 67 -16.12 8.73 -11.04
CA VAL A 67 -15.50 8.92 -9.72
C VAL A 67 -15.93 10.24 -9.08
N LEU A 68 -15.92 11.35 -9.83
CA LEU A 68 -16.40 12.64 -9.31
C LEU A 68 -17.86 12.59 -8.89
N LYS A 69 -18.73 11.93 -9.66
CA LYS A 69 -20.13 11.73 -9.30
C LYS A 69 -20.28 10.94 -8.00
N PHE A 70 -19.45 9.92 -7.80
CA PHE A 70 -19.42 9.14 -6.56
C PHE A 70 -19.00 10.00 -5.35
N LEU A 71 -17.91 10.77 -5.49
CA LEU A 71 -17.41 11.64 -4.42
C LEU A 71 -18.40 12.73 -4.02
N ARG A 72 -19.09 13.34 -4.99
CA ARG A 72 -20.16 14.33 -4.75
C ARG A 72 -21.31 13.75 -3.93
N ARG A 73 -21.64 12.47 -4.16
CA ARG A 73 -22.79 11.83 -3.52
C ARG A 73 -22.50 11.39 -2.08
N PHE A 74 -21.29 10.90 -1.82
CA PHE A 74 -20.94 10.29 -0.53
C PHE A 74 -19.87 11.10 0.20
N PHE A 75 -18.66 11.15 -0.35
CA PHE A 75 -17.51 11.67 0.39
C PHE A 75 -17.60 13.16 0.73
N PHE A 76 -17.96 14.03 -0.22
CA PHE A 76 -17.92 15.46 0.03
C PHE A 76 -18.95 15.95 1.07
N ARG A 77 -20.04 15.20 1.25
CA ARG A 77 -21.09 15.52 2.23
C ARG A 77 -20.82 14.90 3.60
N ASP A 78 -20.19 13.72 3.61
CA ASP A 78 -20.01 12.93 4.84
C ASP A 78 -18.62 13.13 5.49
N GLU A 79 -17.68 13.80 4.83
CA GLU A 79 -16.36 14.05 5.41
C GLU A 79 -16.47 15.04 6.59
N PRO A 80 -15.92 14.71 7.78
CA PRO A 80 -16.15 15.48 9.00
C PRO A 80 -15.80 16.97 8.91
N LEU A 81 -14.69 17.33 8.26
CA LEU A 81 -14.30 18.74 8.13
C LEU A 81 -15.24 19.50 7.20
N ASN A 82 -15.55 18.93 6.02
CA ASN A 82 -16.47 19.48 5.04
C ASN A 82 -17.85 19.71 5.65
N GLN A 83 -18.33 18.77 6.47
CA GLN A 83 -19.61 18.90 7.18
C GLN A 83 -19.56 20.01 8.24
N ASN A 84 -18.49 20.09 9.03
CA ASN A 84 -18.38 21.08 10.10
C ASN A 84 -18.31 22.53 9.60
N ILE A 85 -17.69 22.76 8.44
CA ILE A 85 -17.60 24.10 7.85
C ILE A 85 -18.76 24.39 6.88
N ALA A 86 -19.71 23.46 6.74
CA ALA A 86 -20.78 23.50 5.75
C ALA A 86 -20.25 23.84 4.33
N LEU A 87 -19.16 23.18 3.93
CA LEU A 87 -18.43 23.47 2.68
C LEU A 87 -19.33 23.33 1.46
N ILE A 88 -20.26 22.36 1.51
CA ILE A 88 -21.27 22.14 0.48
C ILE A 88 -22.60 22.65 1.01
N PRO A 89 -23.22 23.65 0.36
CA PRO A 89 -24.57 24.09 0.68
C PRO A 89 -25.58 22.94 0.55
N GLU A 90 -26.61 22.94 1.39
CA GLU A 90 -27.74 22.01 1.30
C GLU A 90 -28.52 22.26 -0.01
N GLY A 91 -28.22 21.48 -1.05
CA GLY A 91 -28.83 21.58 -2.38
C GLY A 91 -28.53 20.35 -3.24
N GLU A 92 -29.47 19.96 -4.11
CA GLU A 92 -29.37 18.71 -4.88
C GLU A 92 -28.13 18.69 -5.79
N ASP A 93 -27.78 19.85 -6.35
CA ASP A 93 -26.63 20.06 -7.25
C ASP A 93 -25.52 20.93 -6.66
N SER A 94 -25.56 21.23 -5.36
CA SER A 94 -24.53 22.05 -4.72
C SER A 94 -23.25 21.23 -4.58
N THR A 95 -22.18 21.70 -5.22
CA THR A 95 -20.84 21.13 -5.12
C THR A 95 -19.78 22.22 -5.03
N CYS A 96 -18.60 21.88 -4.52
CA CYS A 96 -17.46 22.78 -4.49
C CYS A 96 -16.55 22.49 -5.69
N LEU A 97 -16.48 23.44 -6.64
CA LEU A 97 -15.67 23.32 -7.85
C LEU A 97 -14.18 23.13 -7.55
N GLU A 98 -13.68 23.78 -6.50
CA GLU A 98 -12.28 23.72 -6.09
C GLU A 98 -11.91 22.32 -5.60
N LEU A 99 -12.79 21.69 -4.83
CA LEU A 99 -12.59 20.33 -4.31
C LEU A 99 -12.60 19.29 -5.43
N GLU A 100 -13.49 19.46 -6.41
CA GLU A 100 -13.54 18.60 -7.59
C GLU A 100 -12.31 18.74 -8.48
N ASP A 101 -11.85 19.98 -8.67
CA ASP A 101 -10.65 20.27 -9.44
C ASP A 101 -9.41 19.69 -8.75
N TYR A 102 -9.31 19.80 -7.43
CA TYR A 102 -8.26 19.17 -6.64
C TYR A 102 -8.25 17.65 -6.79
N CYS A 103 -9.38 16.97 -6.54
CA CYS A 103 -9.48 15.53 -6.72
C CYS A 103 -9.18 15.09 -8.16
N SER A 104 -9.55 15.93 -9.13
CA SER A 104 -9.30 15.67 -10.55
C SER A 104 -7.83 15.73 -10.93
N LYS A 105 -7.13 16.78 -10.48
CA LYS A 105 -5.74 17.05 -10.85
C LYS A 105 -4.78 16.16 -10.07
N SER A 106 -5.00 16.02 -8.77
CA SER A 106 -4.03 15.35 -7.88
C SER A 106 -4.07 13.83 -7.98
N SER A 107 -5.22 13.24 -8.30
CA SER A 107 -5.41 11.79 -8.10
C SER A 107 -5.77 10.99 -9.34
N LEU A 108 -6.29 11.62 -10.40
CA LEU A 108 -6.76 10.92 -11.60
C LEU A 108 -5.73 10.89 -12.75
N GLU A 109 -4.63 11.63 -12.63
CA GLU A 109 -3.61 11.70 -13.69
C GLU A 109 -2.47 10.69 -13.51
N ASN A 110 -2.27 10.17 -12.31
CA ASN A 110 -1.03 9.47 -11.94
C ASN A 110 -1.16 7.93 -11.92
N ASN A 111 -2.33 7.36 -12.25
CA ASN A 111 -2.61 5.91 -12.21
C ASN A 111 -2.27 5.23 -10.86
N LEU A 112 -2.19 6.01 -9.78
CA LEU A 112 -1.93 5.51 -8.42
C LEU A 112 -3.22 5.32 -7.62
N SER A 113 -4.36 5.79 -8.15
CA SER A 113 -5.66 5.72 -7.50
C SER A 113 -6.42 4.47 -7.93
N PHE A 114 -7.24 3.92 -7.02
CA PHE A 114 -7.96 2.67 -7.22
C PHE A 114 -9.46 2.85 -6.98
N MET A 115 -10.27 2.06 -7.66
CA MET A 115 -11.70 1.96 -7.41
C MET A 115 -12.12 0.51 -7.22
N ALA A 116 -13.10 0.30 -6.33
CA ALA A 116 -13.79 -0.96 -6.19
C ALA A 116 -15.09 -0.91 -7.00
N VAL A 117 -15.25 -1.87 -7.92
CA VAL A 117 -16.40 -1.94 -8.83
C VAL A 117 -17.13 -3.26 -8.61
N SER A 118 -18.46 -3.20 -8.44
CA SER A 118 -19.30 -4.38 -8.32
C SER A 118 -19.37 -5.17 -9.63
N SER A 119 -19.86 -6.40 -9.57
CA SER A 119 -20.22 -7.20 -10.76
C SER A 119 -21.23 -6.51 -11.69
N THR A 120 -22.02 -5.56 -11.17
CA THR A 120 -22.97 -4.72 -11.94
C THR A 120 -22.34 -3.46 -12.55
N GLY A 121 -21.05 -3.20 -12.32
CA GLY A 121 -20.34 -2.01 -12.81
C GLY A 121 -20.54 -0.75 -11.96
N ALA A 122 -21.13 -0.89 -10.76
CA ALA A 122 -21.32 0.22 -9.83
C ALA A 122 -20.05 0.42 -8.99
N ILE A 123 -19.64 1.68 -8.81
CA ILE A 123 -18.54 2.03 -7.90
C ILE A 123 -19.02 1.85 -6.46
N ILE A 124 -18.31 1.02 -5.71
CA ILE A 124 -18.53 0.78 -4.28
C ILE A 124 -17.70 1.73 -3.44
N GLY A 125 -16.47 2.00 -3.88
CA GLY A 125 -15.53 2.86 -3.16
C GLY A 125 -14.37 3.30 -4.04
N VAL A 126 -13.72 4.37 -3.65
CA VAL A 126 -12.57 4.95 -4.35
C VAL A 126 -11.47 5.27 -3.35
N LEU A 127 -10.23 5.01 -3.73
CA LEU A 127 -9.02 5.41 -3.04
C LEU A 127 -8.28 6.38 -3.96
N LEU A 128 -8.33 7.66 -3.61
CA LEU A 128 -7.61 8.72 -4.31
C LEU A 128 -6.26 8.94 -3.64
N ASN A 129 -5.19 8.67 -4.37
CA ASN A 129 -3.82 8.94 -3.94
C ASN A 129 -3.34 10.24 -4.61
N GLY A 130 -2.65 11.10 -3.88
CA GLY A 130 -2.06 12.34 -4.41
C GLY A 130 -0.53 12.26 -4.38
N ASP A 131 0.11 12.96 -5.32
CA ASP A 131 1.55 13.25 -5.31
C ASP A 131 1.86 14.63 -4.68
#